data_AF-A0A5E5B9A1-F1
#
_entry.id   AF-A0A5E5B9A1-F1
#
_cell.length_a   1.000
_cell.length_b   1.000
_cell.length_c   1.000
_cell.angle_alpha   90.00
_cell.angle_beta   90.00
_cell.angle_gamma   90.00
#
_symmetry.space_group_name_H-M   'P 1'
#
loop_
_entity.id
_entity.type
_entity.pdbx_description
1 polymer ?
#
loop_
_entity_poly.entity_id
_entity_poly.type
_entity_poly.pdbx_seq_one_letter_code
_entity_poly.pdbx_strand_id
1 'polypeptide(L)'
;MKATDIPASKFPLAFAASGSKQTIPEASQIGIVDGRASLTDGFPPLTRTPIAAGGVPPFGTDMNGILYMISAWTRWFNAGGQVKFDSSFSADTNVNGYPAGAVVARSDGAGFWLNLTDDNTTNPDAAGSANWAPLEAYGIASVTGLTTGAVTLTPAQYGLPILILAGTLTGNVQVIFPATKNQWLVINNTTGNFSVTAKTGSGSGVIVGQGLGANVYGDGTNIVAPALQTPSATLASQPVQFGQVAGVVGSMRNGKASLAAASASITFTFDEVVVETALGGLRYCLANFSQTVSTSTTGIGGVVGAALTASGYAAVYAAYNPSTGQQGAFIVNANSLVPNIAAAPPAGWVATALVSVWPLNASTQFAAGAQRDRRVMVSTPGGFSTNTPQSSFTSIALTGVPANAVKAQGNLSALSTSANATIIFTVATDALGTGQKSNVCTTVTASNGNSAPVEIDIITPQTLYYRMPTPVGTPTASLVASSYEF
;
A
#
# COMPACT_ATOMS: atom_id res chain seq x y z
N MET A 1 47.80 8.35 24.26
CA MET A 1 48.23 9.35 23.26
C MET A 1 47.12 10.36 23.07
N LYS A 2 47.47 11.64 22.92
CA LYS A 2 46.56 12.75 22.62
C LYS A 2 46.59 13.00 21.11
N ALA A 3 45.57 13.66 20.55
CA ALA A 3 45.57 14.05 19.14
C ALA A 3 46.78 14.94 18.76
N THR A 4 47.37 15.62 19.74
CA THR A 4 48.62 16.39 19.60
C THR A 4 49.86 15.53 19.39
N ASP A 5 49.78 14.22 19.63
CA ASP A 5 50.90 13.27 19.47
C ASP A 5 50.99 12.73 18.03
N ILE A 6 50.10 13.19 17.13
CA ILE A 6 50.19 12.85 15.70
C ILE A 6 51.53 13.38 15.17
N PRO A 7 52.41 12.51 14.62
CA PRO A 7 53.69 12.93 14.09
C PRO A 7 53.56 14.06 13.06
N ALA A 8 54.37 15.11 13.20
CA ALA A 8 54.33 16.28 12.33
C ALA A 8 54.71 15.97 10.87
N SER A 9 55.48 14.90 10.63
CA SER A 9 55.93 14.49 9.31
C SER A 9 55.41 13.10 8.93
N LYS A 10 54.94 12.99 7.69
CA LYS A 10 54.62 11.72 7.02
C LYS A 10 55.83 11.24 6.23
N PHE A 11 55.88 9.96 5.84
CA PHE A 11 56.86 9.48 4.87
C PHE A 11 56.46 9.91 3.44
N PRO A 12 57.11 10.92 2.82
CA PRO A 12 56.79 11.30 1.45
C PRO A 12 57.25 10.24 0.44
N LEU A 13 58.29 9.48 0.80
CA LEU A 13 58.92 8.41 0.02
C LEU A 13 59.23 7.24 0.94
N ALA A 14 59.05 6.01 0.46
CA ALA A 14 59.48 4.82 1.19
C ALA A 14 61.01 4.80 1.35
N PHE A 15 61.50 4.32 2.48
CA PHE A 15 62.92 4.23 2.77
C PHE A 15 63.63 3.36 1.72
N ALA A 16 64.78 3.81 1.21
CA ALA A 16 65.50 3.14 0.12
C ALA A 16 64.65 2.84 -1.13
N ALA A 17 63.64 3.66 -1.45
CA ALA A 17 62.82 3.48 -2.65
C ALA A 17 63.65 3.37 -3.94
N SER A 18 64.64 4.26 -4.11
CA SER A 18 65.60 4.23 -5.22
C SER A 18 66.96 3.60 -4.86
N GLY A 19 67.13 3.16 -3.61
CA GLY A 19 68.37 2.55 -3.13
C GLY A 19 68.39 1.04 -3.30
N SER A 20 69.59 0.45 -3.25
CA SER A 20 69.77 -1.00 -3.24
C SER A 20 69.11 -1.62 -2.01
N LYS A 21 68.26 -2.61 -2.23
CA LYS A 21 67.52 -3.35 -1.21
C LYS A 21 67.28 -4.79 -1.66
N GLN A 22 67.17 -5.70 -0.71
CA GLN A 22 66.73 -7.07 -0.97
C GLN A 22 65.24 -7.23 -0.68
N THR A 23 64.59 -8.14 -1.40
CA THR A 23 63.29 -8.68 -0.97
C THR A 23 63.53 -9.54 0.27
N ILE A 24 62.74 -9.32 1.32
CA ILE A 24 62.82 -10.13 2.54
C ILE A 24 61.86 -11.31 2.37
N PRO A 25 62.35 -12.54 2.17
CA PRO A 25 61.48 -13.70 2.06
C PRO A 25 60.84 -14.01 3.41
N GLU A 26 59.68 -14.66 3.36
CA GLU A 26 59.05 -15.14 4.58
C GLU A 26 59.80 -16.33 5.17
N ALA A 27 60.09 -17.33 4.32
CA ALA A 27 60.78 -18.56 4.70
C ALA A 27 62.19 -18.29 5.24
N SER A 28 62.61 -19.14 6.18
CA SER A 28 63.94 -19.09 6.78
C SER A 28 65.06 -19.07 5.73
N GLN A 29 66.11 -18.32 5.99
CA GLN A 29 67.35 -18.27 5.20
C GLN A 29 68.51 -18.99 5.87
N ILE A 30 68.33 -19.50 7.11
CA ILE A 30 69.35 -20.28 7.81
C ILE A 30 69.67 -21.54 7.01
N GLY A 31 70.94 -21.72 6.64
CA GLY A 31 71.40 -22.84 5.82
C GLY A 31 71.09 -22.71 4.32
N ILE A 32 70.51 -21.58 3.87
CA ILE A 32 70.28 -21.27 2.45
C ILE A 32 71.30 -20.24 1.95
N VAL A 33 71.31 -19.06 2.57
CA VAL A 33 72.27 -17.99 2.24
C VAL A 33 72.76 -17.34 3.52
N ASP A 34 74.06 -17.47 3.77
CA ASP A 34 74.68 -16.99 5.01
C ASP A 34 74.45 -15.49 5.24
N GLY A 35 73.99 -15.17 6.45
CA GLY A 35 73.79 -13.80 6.93
C GLY A 35 72.55 -13.07 6.38
N ARG A 36 71.75 -13.68 5.49
CA ARG A 36 70.53 -13.05 4.94
C ARG A 36 69.37 -13.04 5.92
N ALA A 37 68.64 -11.93 5.95
CA ALA A 37 67.43 -11.82 6.77
C ALA A 37 66.18 -12.43 6.09
N SER A 38 65.24 -12.91 6.91
CA SER A 38 63.90 -13.35 6.51
C SER A 38 62.85 -12.85 7.51
N LEU A 39 61.56 -12.97 7.19
CA LEU A 39 60.51 -12.67 8.18
C LEU A 39 60.49 -13.72 9.31
N THR A 40 60.82 -14.98 9.01
CA THR A 40 60.91 -16.05 10.02
C THR A 40 62.08 -15.87 10.98
N ASP A 41 63.28 -15.56 10.47
CA ASP A 41 64.50 -15.53 11.29
C ASP A 41 64.83 -14.14 11.84
N GLY A 42 64.28 -13.08 11.25
CA GLY A 42 64.87 -11.75 11.35
C GLY A 42 66.30 -11.75 10.80
N PHE A 43 67.24 -11.11 11.51
CA PHE A 43 68.67 -11.29 11.22
C PHE A 43 69.18 -12.60 11.86
N PRO A 44 69.72 -13.55 11.07
CA PRO A 44 70.03 -14.88 11.58
C PRO A 44 71.19 -14.85 12.59
N PRO A 45 71.33 -15.85 13.48
CA PRO A 45 72.37 -15.87 14.53
C PRO A 45 73.81 -15.67 14.03
N LEU A 46 74.11 -16.09 12.79
CA LEU A 46 75.41 -15.89 12.15
C LEU A 46 75.82 -14.40 12.08
N THR A 47 74.83 -13.49 12.03
CA THR A 47 75.02 -12.03 12.05
C THR A 47 75.40 -11.43 13.39
N ARG A 48 75.30 -12.22 14.45
CA ARG A 48 75.67 -11.85 15.82
C ARG A 48 76.86 -12.67 16.32
N THR A 49 77.48 -13.46 15.45
CA THR A 49 78.69 -14.23 15.74
C THR A 49 79.92 -13.37 15.41
N PRO A 50 80.99 -13.38 16.24
CA PRO A 50 82.22 -12.66 15.90
C PRO A 50 82.77 -13.10 14.53
N ILE A 51 83.30 -12.15 13.75
CA ILE A 51 83.89 -12.45 12.44
C ILE A 51 85.03 -13.48 12.56
N ALA A 52 85.83 -13.38 13.63
CA ALA A 52 86.90 -14.34 13.94
C ALA A 52 86.39 -15.77 14.21
N ALA A 53 85.10 -15.94 14.51
CA ALA A 53 84.44 -17.22 14.71
C ALA A 53 83.56 -17.63 13.49
N GLY A 54 83.76 -17.00 12.33
CA GLY A 54 83.02 -17.30 11.10
C GLY A 54 81.68 -16.56 10.95
N GLY A 55 81.41 -15.54 11.78
CA GLY A 55 80.20 -14.73 11.64
C GLY A 55 80.17 -13.84 10.39
N VAL A 56 78.97 -13.51 9.93
CA VAL A 56 78.72 -12.70 8.71
C VAL A 56 77.91 -11.47 9.10
N PRO A 57 78.44 -10.23 9.00
CA PRO A 57 77.71 -9.03 9.41
C PRO A 57 76.34 -8.88 8.73
N PRO A 58 75.36 -8.22 9.39
CA PRO A 58 74.07 -7.92 8.76
C PRO A 58 74.23 -7.13 7.46
N PHE A 59 73.49 -7.49 6.42
CA PHE A 59 73.53 -6.75 5.16
C PHE A 59 72.69 -5.47 5.25
N GLY A 60 73.29 -4.33 4.94
CA GLY A 60 72.56 -3.06 4.84
C GLY A 60 71.42 -3.08 3.82
N THR A 61 71.53 -3.91 2.78
CA THR A 61 70.45 -4.13 1.80
C THR A 61 69.22 -4.82 2.39
N ASP A 62 69.40 -5.65 3.41
CA ASP A 62 68.30 -6.36 4.08
C ASP A 62 67.61 -5.40 5.05
N MET A 63 68.37 -4.54 5.74
CA MET A 63 67.83 -3.42 6.52
C MET A 63 67.03 -2.46 5.63
N ASN A 64 67.57 -2.09 4.46
CA ASN A 64 66.85 -1.29 3.48
C ASN A 64 65.57 -1.99 3.01
N GLY A 65 65.60 -3.31 2.81
CA GLY A 65 64.46 -4.12 2.40
C GLY A 65 63.31 -4.07 3.40
N ILE A 66 63.57 -4.41 4.67
CA ILE A 66 62.52 -4.43 5.70
C ILE A 66 61.99 -3.01 6.00
N LEU A 67 62.87 -1.99 6.03
CA LEU A 67 62.45 -0.60 6.20
C LEU A 67 61.62 -0.09 5.02
N TYR A 68 61.94 -0.51 3.79
CA TYR A 68 61.12 -0.21 2.61
C TYR A 68 59.72 -0.81 2.77
N MET A 69 59.61 -2.09 3.15
CA MET A 69 58.31 -2.75 3.34
C MET A 69 57.42 -2.00 4.35
N ILE A 70 57.96 -1.66 5.53
CA ILE A 70 57.21 -0.96 6.58
C ILE A 70 56.85 0.47 6.18
N SER A 71 57.81 1.22 5.61
CA SER A 71 57.59 2.63 5.25
C SER A 71 56.68 2.79 4.03
N ALA A 72 56.65 1.83 3.11
CA ALA A 72 55.72 1.80 1.98
C ALA A 72 54.27 1.67 2.46
N TRP A 73 53.99 0.73 3.36
CA TRP A 73 52.66 0.59 3.97
C TRP A 73 52.28 1.79 4.84
N THR A 74 53.22 2.28 5.66
CA THR A 74 53.02 3.50 6.46
C THR A 74 52.66 4.69 5.57
N ARG A 75 53.30 4.84 4.40
CA ARG A 75 52.97 5.89 3.43
C ARG A 75 51.58 5.71 2.82
N TRP A 76 51.20 4.47 2.47
CA TRP A 76 49.86 4.16 1.95
C TRP A 76 48.76 4.56 2.94
N PHE A 77 48.86 4.13 4.19
CA PHE A 77 47.89 4.48 5.23
C PHE A 77 47.85 5.98 5.52
N ASN A 78 49.00 6.65 5.56
CA ASN A 78 49.07 8.10 5.75
C ASN A 78 48.43 8.91 4.60
N ALA A 79 48.28 8.30 3.42
CA ALA A 79 47.59 8.87 2.28
C ALA A 79 46.06 8.61 2.29
N GLY A 80 45.54 7.91 3.30
CA GLY A 80 44.15 7.42 3.32
C GLY A 80 43.93 6.17 2.48
N GLY A 81 45.01 5.48 2.10
CA GLY A 81 44.97 4.27 1.31
C GLY A 81 44.22 3.15 2.03
N GLN A 82 43.31 2.50 1.31
CA GLN A 82 42.50 1.40 1.83
C GLN A 82 43.15 0.04 1.48
N VAL A 83 42.93 -0.99 2.29
CA VAL A 83 43.42 -2.35 2.02
C VAL A 83 42.35 -3.13 1.30
N LYS A 84 42.64 -3.68 0.13
CA LYS A 84 41.72 -4.56 -0.61
C LYS A 84 41.91 -6.01 -0.16
N PHE A 85 40.92 -6.85 -0.44
CA PHE A 85 41.08 -8.29 -0.30
C PHE A 85 42.26 -8.78 -1.16
N ASP A 86 43.13 -9.59 -0.57
CA ASP A 86 44.26 -10.23 -1.24
C ASP A 86 44.16 -11.75 -0.99
N SER A 87 43.95 -12.51 -2.07
CA SER A 87 43.78 -13.95 -1.99
C SER A 87 45.05 -14.65 -1.51
N SER A 88 46.23 -14.17 -1.91
CA SER A 88 47.51 -14.76 -1.52
C SER A 88 47.77 -14.51 -0.04
N PHE A 89 47.51 -13.28 0.44
CA PHE A 89 47.59 -12.96 1.87
C PHE A 89 46.61 -13.81 2.69
N SER A 90 45.36 -13.94 2.24
CA SER A 90 44.35 -14.74 2.97
C SER A 90 44.69 -16.23 3.02
N ALA A 91 45.38 -16.75 2.00
CA ALA A 91 45.76 -18.17 1.91
C ALA A 91 47.08 -18.49 2.62
N ASP A 92 47.81 -17.48 3.09
CA ASP A 92 49.06 -17.68 3.81
C ASP A 92 48.81 -18.41 5.13
N THR A 93 49.62 -19.41 5.46
CA THR A 93 49.43 -20.23 6.67
C THR A 93 49.61 -19.48 7.98
N ASN A 94 50.33 -18.35 7.97
CA ASN A 94 50.49 -17.48 9.13
C ASN A 94 49.32 -16.50 9.31
N VAL A 95 48.51 -16.30 8.26
CA VAL A 95 47.32 -15.43 8.28
C VAL A 95 46.07 -16.27 8.49
N ASN A 96 45.92 -17.36 7.74
CA ASN A 96 44.79 -18.29 7.77
C ASN A 96 43.42 -17.63 7.52
N GLY A 97 43.38 -16.61 6.66
CA GLY A 97 42.17 -15.85 6.33
C GLY A 97 42.00 -14.58 7.16
N TYR A 98 41.03 -13.76 6.77
CA TYR A 98 40.74 -12.52 7.49
C TYR A 98 39.96 -12.82 8.78
N PRO A 99 40.26 -12.14 9.91
CA PRO A 99 39.51 -12.32 11.15
C PRO A 99 38.14 -11.62 11.12
N ALA A 100 37.20 -12.03 11.96
CA ALA A 100 35.92 -11.36 12.13
C ALA A 100 36.14 -9.89 12.52
N GLY A 101 35.40 -8.98 11.89
CA GLY A 101 35.56 -7.53 12.08
C GLY A 101 36.63 -6.90 11.19
N ALA A 102 37.38 -7.67 10.40
CA ALA A 102 38.27 -7.12 9.38
C ALA A 102 37.47 -6.28 8.35
N VAL A 103 38.04 -5.14 7.95
CA VAL A 103 37.45 -4.28 6.92
C VAL A 103 38.38 -4.22 5.72
N VAL A 104 37.86 -4.59 4.55
CA VAL A 104 38.59 -4.48 3.27
C VAL A 104 37.81 -3.59 2.31
N ALA A 105 38.52 -2.82 1.49
CA ALA A 105 37.91 -2.00 0.47
C ALA A 105 37.34 -2.85 -0.66
N ARG A 106 36.21 -2.38 -1.19
CA ARG A 106 35.68 -2.85 -2.47
C ARG A 106 36.72 -2.63 -3.56
N SER A 107 36.77 -3.55 -4.51
CA SER A 107 37.66 -3.47 -5.67
C SER A 107 37.44 -2.20 -6.51
N ASP A 108 36.21 -1.70 -6.59
CA ASP A 108 35.82 -0.46 -7.27
C ASP A 108 36.13 0.83 -6.49
N GLY A 109 36.57 0.72 -5.23
CA GLY A 109 36.86 1.88 -4.36
C GLY A 109 35.62 2.63 -3.87
N ALA A 110 34.43 2.10 -4.11
CA ALA A 110 33.16 2.75 -3.79
C ALA A 110 32.67 2.47 -2.37
N GLY A 111 33.47 1.85 -1.50
CA GLY A 111 33.09 1.50 -0.14
C GLY A 111 33.92 0.34 0.42
N PHE A 112 33.39 -0.31 1.44
CA PHE A 112 34.07 -1.37 2.17
C PHE A 112 33.21 -2.61 2.38
N TRP A 113 33.87 -3.68 2.80
CA TRP A 113 33.29 -4.94 3.23
C TRP A 113 33.75 -5.22 4.66
N LEU A 114 32.79 -5.49 5.55
CA LEU A 114 33.02 -5.97 6.91
C LEU A 114 32.97 -7.49 6.92
N ASN A 115 34.04 -8.13 7.38
CA ASN A 115 34.10 -9.57 7.58
C ASN A 115 33.29 -9.97 8.81
N LEU A 116 32.47 -11.03 8.69
CA LEU A 116 31.56 -11.49 9.74
C LEU A 116 32.02 -12.77 10.44
N THR A 117 33.09 -13.41 9.96
CA THR A 117 33.62 -14.67 10.50
C THR A 117 35.14 -14.65 10.57
N ASP A 118 35.71 -15.39 11.52
CA ASP A 118 37.15 -15.66 11.54
C ASP A 118 37.54 -16.56 10.36
N ASP A 119 38.84 -16.54 10.03
CA ASP A 119 39.48 -17.35 8.99
C ASP A 119 38.83 -17.22 7.59
N ASN A 120 38.29 -16.05 7.25
CA ASN A 120 37.59 -15.86 5.98
C ASN A 120 38.57 -15.70 4.80
N THR A 121 38.58 -16.68 3.90
CA THR A 121 39.39 -16.69 2.68
C THR A 121 38.60 -16.34 1.41
N THR A 122 37.30 -16.04 1.53
CA THR A 122 36.45 -15.74 0.37
C THR A 122 36.61 -14.30 -0.07
N ASN A 123 36.68 -14.07 -1.39
CA ASN A 123 36.74 -12.72 -1.94
C ASN A 123 35.35 -12.05 -1.82
N PRO A 124 35.23 -10.90 -1.13
CA PRO A 124 33.95 -10.24 -0.92
C PRO A 124 33.28 -9.74 -2.21
N ASP A 125 34.05 -9.41 -3.25
CA ASP A 125 33.54 -8.90 -4.52
C ASP A 125 33.19 -10.01 -5.53
N ALA A 126 33.57 -11.26 -5.25
CA ALA A 126 33.39 -12.38 -6.17
C ALA A 126 31.99 -13.01 -6.09
N ALA A 127 31.55 -13.61 -7.19
CA ALA A 127 30.36 -14.47 -7.16
C ALA A 127 30.56 -15.62 -6.18
N GLY A 128 29.62 -15.83 -5.26
CA GLY A 128 29.76 -16.80 -4.17
C GLY A 128 30.42 -16.26 -2.90
N SER A 129 30.65 -14.94 -2.82
CA SER A 129 31.03 -14.23 -1.59
C SER A 129 30.17 -14.66 -0.40
N ALA A 130 30.80 -14.98 0.73
CA ALA A 130 30.15 -15.43 1.94
C ALA A 130 30.74 -14.72 3.17
N ASN A 131 29.90 -14.49 4.18
CA ASN A 131 30.31 -13.90 5.46
C ASN A 131 30.91 -12.48 5.36
N TRP A 132 30.47 -11.71 4.36
CA TRP A 132 30.81 -10.30 4.20
C TRP A 132 29.54 -9.44 4.21
N ALA A 133 29.58 -8.32 4.93
CA ALA A 133 28.53 -7.30 4.91
C ALA A 133 29.04 -6.01 4.24
N PRO A 134 28.23 -5.34 3.39
CA PRO A 134 28.57 -4.01 2.89
C PRO A 134 28.76 -3.01 4.03
N LEU A 135 29.73 -2.10 3.90
CA LEU A 135 30.01 -1.05 4.85
C LEU A 135 30.36 0.26 4.12
N GLU A 136 29.75 1.37 4.54
CA GLU A 136 30.07 2.74 4.08
C GLU A 136 30.25 2.90 2.56
N ALA A 137 29.29 2.38 1.77
CA ALA A 137 29.35 2.42 0.32
C ALA A 137 28.66 3.65 -0.30
N TYR A 138 29.20 4.13 -1.42
CA TYR A 138 28.71 5.24 -2.22
C TYR A 138 28.35 4.75 -3.63
N GLY A 139 27.12 5.02 -4.07
CA GLY A 139 26.71 4.76 -5.45
C GLY A 139 25.33 4.12 -5.57
N ILE A 140 24.99 3.76 -6.81
CA ILE A 140 23.70 3.17 -7.19
C ILE A 140 23.97 1.95 -8.06
N ALA A 141 23.32 0.83 -7.76
CA ALA A 141 23.33 -0.34 -8.65
C ALA A 141 22.01 -0.43 -9.44
N SER A 142 22.11 -0.83 -10.70
CA SER A 142 20.93 -1.18 -11.50
C SER A 142 20.78 -2.70 -11.58
N VAL A 143 19.56 -3.18 -11.37
CA VAL A 143 19.15 -4.57 -11.53
C VAL A 143 18.12 -4.61 -12.66
N THR A 144 18.59 -4.94 -13.87
CA THR A 144 17.81 -4.86 -15.10
C THR A 144 17.36 -6.23 -15.58
N GLY A 145 16.43 -6.26 -16.53
CA GLY A 145 15.95 -7.50 -17.15
C GLY A 145 15.05 -8.35 -16.27
N LEU A 146 14.44 -7.77 -15.24
CA LEU A 146 13.48 -8.48 -14.39
C LEU A 146 12.21 -8.82 -15.18
N THR A 147 11.83 -10.10 -15.19
CA THR A 147 10.66 -10.61 -15.93
C THR A 147 9.78 -11.49 -15.05
N THR A 148 10.33 -12.57 -14.49
CA THR A 148 9.64 -13.46 -13.53
C THR A 148 10.66 -14.30 -12.74
N GLY A 149 10.26 -14.87 -11.61
CA GLY A 149 11.08 -15.81 -10.84
C GLY A 149 12.03 -15.14 -9.85
N ALA A 150 13.06 -15.88 -9.40
CA ALA A 150 14.01 -15.40 -8.40
C ALA A 150 15.30 -14.88 -9.05
N VAL A 151 15.75 -13.69 -8.61
CA VAL A 151 16.97 -13.04 -9.06
C VAL A 151 17.83 -12.72 -7.84
N THR A 152 18.98 -13.37 -7.72
CA THR A 152 19.91 -13.12 -6.61
C THR A 152 20.84 -11.96 -6.93
N LEU A 153 20.93 -11.01 -6.00
CA LEU A 153 21.82 -9.86 -6.13
C LEU A 153 23.28 -10.30 -6.07
N THR A 154 24.11 -9.71 -6.93
CA THR A 154 25.57 -9.88 -6.87
C THR A 154 26.18 -8.96 -5.81
N PRO A 155 27.42 -9.24 -5.31
CA PRO A 155 28.11 -8.32 -4.38
C PRO A 155 28.32 -6.91 -4.92
N ALA A 156 28.51 -6.79 -6.24
CA ALA A 156 28.58 -5.49 -6.90
C ALA A 156 27.25 -4.70 -6.77
N GLN A 157 26.12 -5.41 -6.76
CA GLN A 157 24.78 -4.81 -6.60
C GLN A 157 24.45 -4.54 -5.14
N TYR A 158 24.34 -5.57 -4.29
CA TYR A 158 23.89 -5.40 -2.91
C TYR A 158 24.90 -4.64 -2.05
N GLY A 159 26.14 -4.51 -2.50
CA GLY A 159 27.15 -3.71 -1.83
C GLY A 159 26.98 -2.19 -1.99
N LEU A 160 26.04 -1.72 -2.83
CA LEU A 160 25.69 -0.31 -2.95
C LEU A 160 24.38 0.00 -2.20
N PRO A 161 24.22 1.21 -1.62
CA PRO A 161 23.10 1.55 -0.76
C PRO A 161 21.78 1.77 -1.50
N ILE A 162 21.82 2.02 -2.82
CA ILE A 162 20.65 2.30 -3.64
C ILE A 162 20.58 1.28 -4.78
N LEU A 163 19.42 0.64 -4.93
CA LEU A 163 19.15 -0.33 -5.99
C LEU A 163 18.00 0.19 -6.86
N ILE A 164 18.22 0.28 -8.17
CA ILE A 164 17.18 0.59 -9.16
C ILE A 164 16.82 -0.69 -9.88
N LEU A 165 15.57 -1.14 -9.71
CA LEU A 165 15.03 -2.32 -10.36
C LEU A 165 14.32 -1.93 -11.66
N ALA A 166 14.60 -2.63 -12.76
CA ALA A 166 13.98 -2.36 -14.05
C ALA A 166 13.70 -3.65 -14.84
N GLY A 167 12.61 -3.64 -15.60
CA GLY A 167 12.17 -4.76 -16.43
C GLY A 167 10.65 -4.77 -16.62
N THR A 168 10.18 -5.55 -17.59
CA THR A 168 8.75 -5.75 -17.83
C THR A 168 8.35 -7.10 -17.26
N LEU A 169 7.57 -7.07 -16.19
CA LEU A 169 7.17 -8.27 -15.47
C LEU A 169 6.11 -9.03 -16.25
N THR A 170 6.36 -10.32 -16.43
CA THR A 170 5.42 -11.31 -16.99
C THR A 170 4.95 -12.31 -15.92
N GLY A 171 5.50 -12.21 -14.71
CA GLY A 171 5.09 -12.92 -13.50
C GLY A 171 5.71 -12.26 -12.26
N ASN A 172 5.34 -12.74 -11.06
CA ASN A 172 5.94 -12.22 -9.82
C ASN A 172 7.46 -12.46 -9.78
N VAL A 173 8.20 -11.50 -9.25
CA VAL A 173 9.67 -11.56 -9.11
C VAL A 173 10.07 -11.51 -7.64
N GLN A 174 11.07 -12.31 -7.28
CA GLN A 174 11.74 -12.27 -5.98
C GLN A 174 13.18 -11.76 -6.19
N VAL A 175 13.51 -10.59 -5.64
CA VAL A 175 14.89 -10.10 -5.61
C VAL A 175 15.51 -10.57 -4.30
N ILE A 176 16.53 -11.42 -4.41
CA ILE A 176 17.17 -12.09 -3.27
C ILE A 176 18.37 -11.27 -2.80
N PHE A 177 18.23 -10.67 -1.62
CA PHE A 177 19.24 -9.95 -0.88
C PHE A 177 20.09 -10.91 -0.03
N PRO A 178 21.32 -10.52 0.34
CA PRO A 178 22.10 -11.27 1.32
C PRO A 178 21.41 -11.20 2.70
N ALA A 179 21.62 -12.24 3.53
CA ALA A 179 21.14 -12.28 4.90
C ALA A 179 22.06 -11.48 5.84
N THR A 180 22.27 -10.20 5.55
CA THR A 180 23.13 -9.28 6.34
C THR A 180 22.31 -8.19 7.02
N LYS A 181 22.91 -7.54 8.01
CA LYS A 181 22.29 -6.45 8.78
C LYS A 181 22.57 -5.09 8.13
N ASN A 182 21.82 -4.76 7.08
CA ASN A 182 22.09 -3.59 6.22
C ASN A 182 20.80 -2.87 5.82
N GLN A 183 20.93 -1.61 5.40
CA GLN A 183 19.83 -0.82 4.85
C GLN A 183 20.05 -0.59 3.36
N TRP A 184 18.97 -0.66 2.58
CA TRP A 184 18.94 -0.31 1.17
C TRP A 184 17.74 0.59 0.85
N LEU A 185 17.94 1.55 -0.06
CA LEU A 185 16.84 2.17 -0.78
C LEU A 185 16.61 1.40 -2.08
N VAL A 186 15.44 0.79 -2.21
CA VAL A 186 15.05 0.03 -3.41
C VAL A 186 14.03 0.83 -4.19
N ILE A 187 14.38 1.24 -5.39
CA ILE A 187 13.52 1.97 -6.32
C ILE A 187 13.03 0.97 -7.37
N ASN A 188 11.72 0.72 -7.40
CA ASN A 188 11.13 -0.25 -8.32
C ASN A 188 10.56 0.44 -9.56
N ASN A 189 11.34 0.51 -10.63
CA ASN A 189 10.94 1.04 -11.95
C ASN A 189 10.48 -0.07 -12.91
N THR A 190 10.07 -1.24 -12.40
CA THR A 190 9.48 -2.29 -13.24
C THR A 190 8.10 -1.91 -13.75
N THR A 191 7.66 -2.55 -14.83
CA THR A 191 6.31 -2.41 -15.42
C THR A 191 5.60 -3.77 -15.49
N GLY A 192 4.29 -3.78 -15.75
CA GLY A 192 3.48 -5.01 -15.82
C GLY A 192 2.61 -5.21 -14.58
N ASN A 193 1.66 -6.15 -14.59
CA ASN A 193 0.70 -6.31 -13.48
C ASN A 193 1.10 -7.39 -12.47
N PHE A 194 2.33 -7.31 -11.95
CA PHE A 194 2.92 -8.31 -11.03
C PHE A 194 3.73 -7.65 -9.93
N SER A 195 4.08 -8.40 -8.88
CA SER A 195 4.82 -7.84 -7.75
C SER A 195 6.33 -8.10 -7.84
N VAL A 196 7.10 -7.21 -7.22
CA VAL A 196 8.50 -7.45 -6.85
C VAL A 196 8.59 -7.59 -5.34
N THR A 197 9.11 -8.72 -4.88
CA THR A 197 9.35 -8.99 -3.47
C THR A 197 10.84 -8.93 -3.18
N ALA A 198 11.28 -7.99 -2.34
CA ALA A 198 12.63 -7.95 -1.80
C ALA A 198 12.69 -8.89 -0.58
N LYS A 199 13.50 -9.96 -0.65
CA LYS A 199 13.60 -10.98 0.41
C LYS A 199 15.02 -11.53 0.51
N THR A 200 15.33 -12.24 1.59
CA THR A 200 16.50 -13.13 1.65
C THR A 200 16.13 -14.50 1.06
N GLY A 201 17.10 -15.42 0.94
CA GLY A 201 16.84 -16.76 0.40
C GLY A 201 15.74 -17.53 1.15
N SER A 202 15.70 -17.42 2.48
CA SER A 202 14.72 -18.09 3.37
C SER A 202 13.64 -17.16 3.93
N GLY A 203 13.80 -15.84 3.82
CA GLY A 203 12.87 -14.85 4.39
C GLY A 203 11.56 -14.67 3.60
N SER A 204 10.54 -14.12 4.25
CA SER A 204 9.28 -13.76 3.60
C SER A 204 9.40 -12.50 2.74
N GLY A 205 10.24 -11.55 3.15
CA GLY A 205 10.47 -10.28 2.49
C GLY A 205 9.34 -9.26 2.57
N VAL A 206 9.49 -8.22 1.75
CA VAL A 206 8.53 -7.13 1.58
C VAL A 206 8.28 -6.86 0.11
N ILE A 207 7.04 -6.50 -0.24
CA ILE A 207 6.71 -6.07 -1.59
C ILE A 207 7.17 -4.63 -1.76
N VAL A 208 7.97 -4.37 -2.80
CA VAL A 208 8.31 -3.00 -3.22
C VAL A 208 7.37 -2.62 -4.34
N GLY A 209 6.45 -1.69 -4.07
CA GLY A 209 5.45 -1.25 -5.05
C GLY A 209 6.08 -0.66 -6.32
N GLN A 210 5.50 -0.95 -7.48
CA GLN A 210 5.99 -0.39 -8.75
C GLN A 210 5.83 1.13 -8.78
N GLY A 211 6.81 1.81 -9.38
CA GLY A 211 6.89 3.28 -9.45
C GLY A 211 7.24 3.94 -8.11
N LEU A 212 7.53 3.17 -7.06
CA LEU A 212 7.83 3.67 -5.72
C LEU A 212 9.26 3.33 -5.30
N GLY A 213 9.75 4.06 -4.29
CA GLY A 213 10.94 3.73 -3.54
C GLY A 213 10.58 3.25 -2.13
N ALA A 214 11.28 2.22 -1.64
CA ALA A 214 11.13 1.71 -0.28
C ALA A 214 12.50 1.63 0.41
N ASN A 215 12.58 2.16 1.63
CA ASN A 215 13.68 1.83 2.53
C ASN A 215 13.43 0.44 3.11
N VAL A 216 14.36 -0.47 2.88
CA VAL A 216 14.32 -1.84 3.40
C VAL A 216 15.54 -2.12 4.26
N TYR A 217 15.36 -2.99 5.24
CA TYR A 217 16.37 -3.35 6.23
C TYR A 217 16.51 -4.87 6.26
N GLY A 218 17.73 -5.36 6.09
CA GLY A 218 18.08 -6.72 6.44
C GLY A 218 18.32 -6.83 7.94
N ASP A 219 17.70 -7.80 8.60
CA ASP A 219 17.93 -8.09 10.03
C ASP A 219 18.90 -9.27 10.26
N GLY A 220 19.50 -9.78 9.17
CA GLY A 220 20.31 -10.99 9.15
C GLY A 220 19.52 -12.27 8.86
N THR A 221 18.19 -12.21 8.83
CA THR A 221 17.30 -13.35 8.49
C THR A 221 16.34 -12.99 7.36
N ASN A 222 15.71 -11.82 7.43
CA ASN A 222 14.67 -11.36 6.52
C ASN A 222 14.97 -9.94 6.01
N ILE A 223 14.23 -9.53 4.98
CA ILE A 223 14.13 -8.13 4.58
C ILE A 223 12.81 -7.57 5.12
N VAL A 224 12.89 -6.46 5.84
CA VAL A 224 11.75 -5.78 6.46
C VAL A 224 11.69 -4.31 6.05
N ALA A 225 10.49 -3.73 6.09
CA ALA A 225 10.24 -2.30 5.85
C ALA A 225 9.36 -1.77 7.00
N PRO A 226 9.96 -1.28 8.10
CA PRO A 226 9.20 -0.80 9.25
C PRO A 226 8.39 0.44 8.88
N ALA A 227 7.22 0.60 9.49
CA ALA A 227 6.42 1.81 9.34
C ALA A 227 7.18 3.01 9.91
N LEU A 228 7.29 4.09 9.14
CA LEU A 228 7.85 5.34 9.64
C LEU A 228 6.83 6.06 10.50
N GLN A 229 7.29 6.57 11.65
CA GLN A 229 6.49 7.49 12.45
C GLN A 229 6.37 8.83 11.71
N THR A 230 5.17 9.14 11.24
CA THR A 230 4.86 10.43 10.61
C THR A 230 4.16 11.34 11.64
N PRO A 231 4.66 12.54 11.95
CA PRO A 231 3.93 13.51 12.77
C PRO A 231 2.68 14.02 12.03
N SER A 232 1.78 14.69 12.74
CA SER A 232 0.64 15.37 12.10
C SER A 232 1.13 16.39 11.10
N ALA A 233 0.65 16.31 9.87
CA ALA A 233 0.95 17.26 8.82
C ALA A 233 0.40 18.65 9.17
N THR A 234 1.25 19.66 9.07
CA THR A 234 0.94 21.09 9.18
C THR A 234 1.15 21.83 7.86
N LEU A 235 1.74 21.18 6.85
CA LEU A 235 1.99 21.71 5.51
C LEU A 235 1.52 20.73 4.43
N ALA A 236 1.12 21.25 3.27
CA ALA A 236 0.63 20.43 2.15
C ALA A 236 1.66 19.46 1.56
N SER A 237 2.96 19.70 1.81
CA SER A 237 4.05 18.82 1.36
C SER A 237 4.37 17.69 2.33
N GLN A 238 3.73 17.64 3.49
CA GLN A 238 3.99 16.62 4.50
C GLN A 238 3.08 15.40 4.30
N PRO A 239 3.54 14.19 4.65
CA PRO A 239 2.66 13.03 4.71
C PRO A 239 1.58 13.25 5.78
N VAL A 240 0.33 13.05 5.43
CA VAL A 240 -0.81 13.17 6.35
C VAL A 240 -0.97 11.90 7.18
N GLN A 241 -1.27 12.06 8.47
CA GLN A 241 -1.74 10.93 9.27
C GLN A 241 -3.17 10.58 8.87
N PHE A 242 -3.53 9.30 9.02
CA PHE A 242 -4.88 8.84 8.72
C PHE A 242 -5.99 9.61 9.46
N GLY A 243 -5.74 10.03 10.72
CA GLY A 243 -6.67 10.86 11.49
C GLY A 243 -6.88 12.28 10.97
N GLN A 244 -6.02 12.78 10.08
CA GLN A 244 -6.14 14.10 9.46
C GLN A 244 -6.90 14.08 8.13
N VAL A 245 -7.12 12.89 7.56
CA VAL A 245 -7.93 12.75 6.35
C VAL A 245 -9.40 12.76 6.78
N ALA A 246 -10.20 13.71 6.30
CA ALA A 246 -11.62 13.81 6.62
C ALA A 246 -12.49 13.34 5.44
N GLY A 247 -13.69 12.84 5.73
CA GLY A 247 -14.67 12.38 4.74
C GLY A 247 -15.68 11.42 5.37
N VAL A 248 -16.91 11.42 4.85
CA VAL A 248 -17.96 10.47 5.25
C VAL A 248 -18.21 9.54 4.06
N VAL A 249 -18.25 8.23 4.32
CA VAL A 249 -18.50 7.24 3.27
C VAL A 249 -19.80 7.52 2.50
N GLY A 250 -19.74 7.45 1.16
CA GLY A 250 -20.87 7.71 0.28
C GLY A 250 -21.22 9.19 0.11
N SER A 251 -20.49 10.12 0.73
CA SER A 251 -20.55 11.53 0.34
C SER A 251 -20.10 11.69 -1.11
N MET A 252 -20.90 12.39 -1.90
CA MET A 252 -20.69 12.57 -3.32
C MET A 252 -21.07 13.98 -3.76
N ARG A 253 -20.52 14.40 -4.90
CA ARG A 253 -20.87 15.67 -5.56
C ARG A 253 -21.41 15.41 -6.96
N ASN A 254 -22.53 16.06 -7.28
CA ASN A 254 -23.17 16.00 -8.60
C ASN A 254 -23.50 14.57 -9.05
N GLY A 255 -23.95 13.72 -8.13
CA GLY A 255 -24.27 12.34 -8.44
C GLY A 255 -25.47 12.22 -9.35
N LYS A 256 -25.32 11.47 -10.45
CA LYS A 256 -26.38 11.31 -11.44
C LYS A 256 -26.34 9.94 -12.10
N ALA A 257 -27.53 9.44 -12.41
CA ALA A 257 -27.79 8.31 -13.29
C ALA A 257 -29.21 8.48 -13.85
N SER A 258 -29.47 8.06 -15.09
CA SER A 258 -30.82 8.13 -15.65
C SER A 258 -31.05 7.05 -16.70
N LEU A 259 -32.30 6.62 -16.79
CA LEU A 259 -32.79 5.67 -17.77
C LEU A 259 -34.16 6.13 -18.28
N ALA A 260 -34.26 6.36 -19.59
CA ALA A 260 -35.52 6.71 -20.24
C ALA A 260 -36.46 5.48 -20.38
N ALA A 261 -35.88 4.27 -20.43
CA ALA A 261 -36.58 3.00 -20.51
C ALA A 261 -35.82 1.95 -19.69
N ALA A 262 -36.50 0.87 -19.30
CA ALA A 262 -35.88 -0.21 -18.53
C ALA A 262 -34.69 -0.83 -19.30
N SER A 263 -33.59 -1.10 -18.60
CA SER A 263 -32.34 -1.57 -19.20
C SER A 263 -31.61 -2.52 -18.26
N ALA A 264 -30.87 -3.49 -18.82
CA ALA A 264 -29.99 -4.35 -18.05
C ALA A 264 -28.79 -3.58 -17.46
N SER A 265 -28.41 -2.45 -18.09
CA SER A 265 -27.25 -1.65 -17.69
C SER A 265 -27.62 -0.21 -17.40
N ILE A 266 -26.91 0.40 -16.44
CA ILE A 266 -27.01 1.82 -16.09
C ILE A 266 -25.63 2.35 -15.72
N THR A 267 -25.37 3.63 -16.05
CA THR A 267 -24.13 4.33 -15.72
C THR A 267 -24.36 5.34 -14.61
N PHE A 268 -23.51 5.29 -13.59
CA PHE A 268 -23.45 6.27 -12.51
C PHE A 268 -22.23 7.17 -12.68
N THR A 269 -22.44 8.47 -12.56
CA THR A 269 -21.36 9.45 -12.65
C THR A 269 -21.39 10.40 -11.44
N PHE A 270 -20.21 10.68 -10.89
CA PHE A 270 -19.97 11.62 -9.79
C PHE A 270 -18.73 12.46 -10.11
N ASP A 271 -18.71 13.73 -9.74
CA ASP A 271 -17.45 14.50 -9.82
C ASP A 271 -16.45 13.96 -8.81
N GLU A 272 -16.93 13.63 -7.62
CA GLU A 272 -16.19 12.96 -6.57
C GLU A 272 -17.11 12.08 -5.71
N VAL A 273 -16.57 10.97 -5.20
CA VAL A 273 -17.24 10.11 -4.21
C VAL A 273 -16.25 9.56 -3.19
N VAL A 274 -16.62 9.57 -1.91
CA VAL A 274 -15.82 9.01 -0.82
C VAL A 274 -16.16 7.53 -0.62
N VAL A 275 -15.15 6.65 -0.67
CA VAL A 275 -15.25 5.22 -0.35
C VAL A 275 -14.35 4.87 0.83
N GLU A 276 -14.77 3.91 1.66
CA GLU A 276 -14.02 3.49 2.84
C GLU A 276 -13.89 1.96 2.92
N THR A 277 -12.82 1.49 3.56
CA THR A 277 -12.58 0.05 3.81
C THR A 277 -13.45 -0.53 4.93
N ALA A 278 -13.80 0.31 5.90
CA ALA A 278 -14.72 0.06 7.00
C ALA A 278 -15.16 1.43 7.52
N LEU A 279 -16.20 1.50 8.36
CA LEU A 279 -16.64 2.77 8.94
C LEU A 279 -15.49 3.37 9.77
N GLY A 280 -15.00 4.54 9.35
CA GLY A 280 -13.85 5.18 9.99
C GLY A 280 -12.50 4.55 9.66
N GLY A 281 -12.46 3.60 8.71
CA GLY A 281 -11.24 2.99 8.17
C GLY A 281 -10.63 3.79 7.02
N LEU A 282 -9.62 3.22 6.35
CA LEU A 282 -8.94 3.89 5.22
C LEU A 282 -9.96 4.42 4.21
N ARG A 283 -9.83 5.71 3.91
CA ARG A 283 -10.77 6.49 3.10
C ARG A 283 -10.10 7.00 1.84
N TYR A 284 -10.85 6.98 0.75
CA TYR A 284 -10.40 7.38 -0.58
C TYR A 284 -11.45 8.28 -1.22
N CYS A 285 -11.02 9.39 -1.82
CA CYS A 285 -11.88 10.24 -2.63
C CYS A 285 -11.64 9.93 -4.11
N LEU A 286 -12.63 9.36 -4.78
CA LEU A 286 -12.55 8.97 -6.18
C LEU A 286 -13.04 10.13 -7.03
N ALA A 287 -12.14 10.76 -7.79
CA ALA A 287 -12.47 11.84 -8.72
C ALA A 287 -12.92 11.28 -10.09
N ASN A 288 -13.77 12.04 -10.77
CA ASN A 288 -14.27 11.76 -12.13
C ASN A 288 -14.88 10.35 -12.26
N PHE A 289 -15.62 9.92 -11.25
CA PHE A 289 -16.19 8.58 -11.23
C PHE A 289 -17.24 8.45 -12.34
N SER A 290 -17.06 7.46 -13.20
CA SER A 290 -18.01 7.11 -14.27
C SER A 290 -17.97 5.60 -14.48
N GLN A 291 -18.93 4.89 -13.90
CA GLN A 291 -18.95 3.42 -13.91
C GLN A 291 -20.31 2.91 -14.35
N THR A 292 -20.28 1.91 -15.24
CA THR A 292 -21.47 1.21 -15.71
C THR A 292 -21.57 -0.13 -14.99
N VAL A 293 -22.77 -0.44 -14.50
CA VAL A 293 -23.10 -1.75 -13.94
C VAL A 293 -24.18 -2.42 -14.77
N SER A 294 -24.15 -3.75 -14.82
CA SER A 294 -25.14 -4.57 -15.55
C SER A 294 -25.71 -5.67 -14.65
N THR A 295 -27.01 -5.92 -14.76
CA THR A 295 -27.67 -7.06 -14.10
C THR A 295 -27.35 -8.39 -14.78
N SER A 296 -26.70 -8.38 -15.95
CA SER A 296 -26.34 -9.57 -16.74
C SER A 296 -24.90 -10.06 -16.58
N THR A 297 -24.08 -9.37 -15.77
CA THR A 297 -22.68 -9.72 -15.51
C THR A 297 -22.46 -10.03 -14.03
N THR A 298 -21.36 -10.68 -13.68
CA THR A 298 -20.99 -10.99 -12.28
C THR A 298 -19.66 -10.35 -11.91
N GLY A 299 -19.49 -9.99 -10.63
CA GLY A 299 -18.25 -9.36 -10.14
C GLY A 299 -18.26 -7.85 -10.30
N ILE A 300 -17.09 -7.24 -10.52
CA ILE A 300 -17.01 -5.80 -10.78
C ILE A 300 -17.72 -5.49 -12.12
N GLY A 301 -18.54 -4.44 -12.13
CA GLY A 301 -19.44 -4.09 -13.23
C GLY A 301 -20.74 -4.90 -13.25
N GLY A 302 -20.96 -5.80 -12.29
CA GLY A 302 -22.08 -6.74 -12.29
C GLY A 302 -22.60 -7.10 -10.90
N VAL A 303 -23.36 -8.20 -10.82
CA VAL A 303 -23.95 -8.72 -9.59
C VAL A 303 -22.91 -9.45 -8.74
N VAL A 304 -22.92 -9.20 -7.44
CA VAL A 304 -22.05 -9.80 -6.43
C VAL A 304 -22.92 -10.38 -5.31
N GLY A 305 -22.67 -11.63 -4.94
CA GLY A 305 -23.41 -12.32 -3.89
C GLY A 305 -24.76 -12.87 -4.38
N ALA A 306 -25.83 -12.57 -3.65
CA ALA A 306 -27.15 -13.13 -3.91
C ALA A 306 -27.75 -12.65 -5.25
N ALA A 307 -28.51 -13.52 -5.91
CA ALA A 307 -29.25 -13.20 -7.13
C ALA A 307 -30.26 -12.07 -6.89
N LEU A 308 -30.49 -11.22 -7.89
CA LEU A 308 -31.45 -10.11 -7.81
C LEU A 308 -32.90 -10.60 -7.79
N THR A 309 -33.75 -9.90 -7.04
CA THR A 309 -35.19 -10.20 -6.96
C THR A 309 -35.95 -9.46 -8.06
N ALA A 310 -36.79 -10.17 -8.82
CA ALA A 310 -37.72 -9.56 -9.77
C ALA A 310 -38.63 -8.55 -9.07
N SER A 311 -38.79 -7.36 -9.65
CA SER A 311 -39.51 -6.24 -9.03
C SER A 311 -38.97 -5.80 -7.65
N GLY A 312 -37.72 -6.16 -7.34
CA GLY A 312 -37.02 -5.77 -6.11
C GLY A 312 -36.11 -4.55 -6.32
N TYR A 313 -34.98 -4.54 -5.60
CA TYR A 313 -34.01 -3.43 -5.64
C TYR A 313 -32.58 -3.94 -5.80
N ALA A 314 -31.78 -3.14 -6.51
CA ALA A 314 -30.35 -3.31 -6.69
C ALA A 314 -29.61 -2.20 -5.95
N ALA A 315 -28.83 -2.55 -4.93
CA ALA A 315 -27.86 -1.63 -4.34
C ALA A 315 -26.64 -1.56 -5.24
N VAL A 316 -26.21 -0.35 -5.55
CA VAL A 316 -25.00 -0.11 -6.34
C VAL A 316 -23.94 0.47 -5.42
N TYR A 317 -22.80 -0.21 -5.39
CA TYR A 317 -21.62 0.23 -4.64
C TYR A 317 -20.58 0.78 -5.59
N ALA A 318 -20.07 1.98 -5.31
CA ALA A 318 -18.78 2.40 -5.83
C ALA A 318 -17.67 1.63 -5.10
N ALA A 319 -16.59 1.31 -5.81
CA ALA A 319 -15.51 0.47 -5.30
C ALA A 319 -14.14 0.97 -5.76
N TYR A 320 -13.12 0.76 -4.92
CA TYR A 320 -11.74 1.11 -5.22
C TYR A 320 -10.78 -0.03 -4.86
N ASN A 321 -9.83 -0.30 -5.76
CA ASN A 321 -8.74 -1.24 -5.54
C ASN A 321 -7.44 -0.46 -5.29
N PRO A 322 -6.97 -0.35 -4.03
CA PRO A 322 -5.77 0.42 -3.70
C PRO A 322 -4.48 -0.22 -4.22
N SER A 323 -4.48 -1.50 -4.58
CA SER A 323 -3.30 -2.18 -5.14
C SER A 323 -3.11 -1.88 -6.62
N THR A 324 -4.19 -1.66 -7.38
CA THR A 324 -4.13 -1.35 -8.83
C THR A 324 -4.46 0.10 -9.16
N GLY A 325 -4.98 0.87 -8.20
CA GLY A 325 -5.45 2.24 -8.42
C GLY A 325 -6.75 2.33 -9.23
N GLN A 326 -7.44 1.22 -9.48
CA GLN A 326 -8.65 1.18 -10.31
C GLN A 326 -9.91 1.56 -9.53
N GLN A 327 -10.81 2.28 -10.20
CA GLN A 327 -12.17 2.55 -9.75
C GLN A 327 -13.14 1.58 -10.44
N GLY A 328 -14.25 1.25 -9.77
CA GLY A 328 -15.26 0.35 -10.30
C GLY A 328 -16.59 0.49 -9.56
N ALA A 329 -17.59 -0.26 -10.00
CA ALA A 329 -18.88 -0.35 -9.31
C ALA A 329 -19.41 -1.78 -9.38
N PHE A 330 -20.27 -2.18 -8.46
CA PHE A 330 -20.95 -3.48 -8.52
C PHE A 330 -22.32 -3.41 -7.87
N ILE A 331 -23.11 -4.47 -8.09
CA ILE A 331 -24.50 -4.58 -7.67
C ILE A 331 -24.61 -5.64 -6.57
N VAL A 332 -25.43 -5.37 -5.56
CA VAL A 332 -25.88 -6.35 -4.56
C VAL A 332 -27.41 -6.32 -4.50
N ASN A 333 -28.04 -7.46 -4.22
CA ASN A 333 -29.48 -7.51 -3.95
C ASN A 333 -29.82 -6.65 -2.71
N ALA A 334 -30.76 -5.71 -2.86
CA ALA A 334 -31.19 -4.78 -1.82
C ALA A 334 -32.68 -4.90 -1.49
N ASN A 335 -33.25 -6.11 -1.61
CA ASN A 335 -34.60 -6.41 -1.13
C ASN A 335 -34.70 -6.47 0.40
N SER A 336 -33.56 -6.38 1.08
CA SER A 336 -33.40 -6.11 2.51
C SER A 336 -32.45 -4.92 2.70
N LEU A 337 -32.46 -4.33 3.90
CA LEU A 337 -31.56 -3.22 4.23
C LEU A 337 -30.09 -3.62 3.99
N VAL A 338 -29.37 -2.83 3.20
CA VAL A 338 -27.93 -3.01 2.98
C VAL A 338 -27.10 -1.92 3.67
N PRO A 339 -25.88 -2.22 4.13
CA PRO A 339 -25.00 -1.25 4.78
C PRO A 339 -24.40 -0.20 3.82
N ASN A 340 -23.92 0.94 4.33
CA ASN A 340 -23.24 1.96 3.52
C ASN A 340 -21.87 1.50 2.96
N ILE A 341 -21.28 0.45 3.53
CA ILE A 341 -20.06 -0.22 3.04
C ILE A 341 -20.44 -1.68 2.77
N ALA A 342 -20.08 -2.20 1.60
CA ALA A 342 -20.42 -3.57 1.23
C ALA A 342 -19.79 -4.59 2.19
N ALA A 343 -20.58 -5.56 2.65
CA ALA A 343 -20.11 -6.59 3.58
C ALA A 343 -19.14 -7.59 2.94
N ALA A 344 -19.28 -7.86 1.64
CA ALA A 344 -18.48 -8.83 0.90
C ALA A 344 -18.22 -8.34 -0.55
N PRO A 345 -17.31 -7.36 -0.74
CA PRO A 345 -16.97 -6.89 -2.07
C PRO A 345 -16.10 -7.92 -2.83
N PRO A 346 -15.97 -7.80 -4.18
CA PRO A 346 -15.05 -8.63 -4.96
C PRO A 346 -13.60 -8.54 -4.46
N ALA A 347 -12.82 -9.62 -4.62
CA ALA A 347 -11.43 -9.67 -4.16
C ALA A 347 -10.58 -8.52 -4.73
N GLY A 348 -9.81 -7.85 -3.86
CA GLY A 348 -9.00 -6.67 -4.19
C GLY A 348 -9.75 -5.33 -4.16
N TRP A 349 -11.09 -5.34 -4.16
CA TRP A 349 -11.92 -4.14 -4.10
C TRP A 349 -12.34 -3.83 -2.66
N VAL A 350 -11.39 -3.36 -1.86
CA VAL A 350 -11.55 -3.31 -0.40
C VAL A 350 -12.24 -2.06 0.13
N ALA A 351 -12.26 -0.96 -0.62
CA ALA A 351 -12.95 0.27 -0.20
C ALA A 351 -14.22 0.46 -1.02
N THR A 352 -15.37 0.61 -0.36
CA THR A 352 -16.68 0.72 -1.03
C THR A 352 -17.58 1.79 -0.41
N ALA A 353 -18.57 2.23 -1.18
CA ALA A 353 -19.66 3.07 -0.69
C ALA A 353 -20.97 2.78 -1.42
N LEU A 354 -22.09 2.72 -0.69
CA LEU A 354 -23.43 2.67 -1.27
C LEU A 354 -23.72 4.00 -1.97
N VAL A 355 -23.90 3.94 -3.29
CA VAL A 355 -24.14 5.14 -4.12
C VAL A 355 -25.51 5.15 -4.79
N SER A 356 -26.24 4.04 -4.76
CA SER A 356 -27.63 3.98 -5.21
C SER A 356 -28.33 2.76 -4.63
N VAL A 357 -29.66 2.86 -4.50
CA VAL A 357 -30.54 1.70 -4.38
C VAL A 357 -31.62 1.88 -5.44
N TRP A 358 -31.52 1.17 -6.56
CA TRP A 358 -32.33 1.39 -7.77
C TRP A 358 -33.40 0.31 -7.95
N PRO A 359 -34.65 0.65 -8.32
CA PRO A 359 -35.71 -0.33 -8.51
C PRO A 359 -35.50 -1.21 -9.74
N LEU A 360 -35.83 -2.48 -9.62
CA LEU A 360 -35.82 -3.44 -10.73
C LEU A 360 -37.23 -3.67 -11.26
N ASN A 361 -37.37 -4.04 -12.53
CA ASN A 361 -38.64 -4.50 -13.09
C ASN A 361 -38.80 -6.03 -12.91
N ALA A 362 -39.92 -6.59 -13.40
CA ALA A 362 -40.21 -8.02 -13.32
C ALA A 362 -39.18 -8.91 -14.05
N SER A 363 -38.42 -8.35 -15.00
CA SER A 363 -37.34 -9.02 -15.73
C SER A 363 -35.96 -8.76 -15.14
N THR A 364 -35.86 -8.24 -13.90
CA THR A 364 -34.59 -7.89 -13.23
C THR A 364 -33.73 -6.87 -13.99
N GLN A 365 -34.35 -6.02 -14.80
CA GLN A 365 -33.70 -4.87 -15.41
C GLN A 365 -33.87 -3.65 -14.50
N PHE A 366 -32.91 -2.73 -14.52
CA PHE A 366 -33.10 -1.42 -13.89
C PHE A 366 -34.32 -0.74 -14.51
N ALA A 367 -35.27 -0.31 -13.67
CA ALA A 367 -36.46 0.39 -14.14
C ALA A 367 -36.13 1.81 -14.62
N ALA A 368 -37.00 2.37 -15.47
CA ALA A 368 -36.86 3.75 -15.91
C ALA A 368 -36.96 4.73 -14.72
N GLY A 369 -36.13 5.76 -14.73
CA GLY A 369 -36.01 6.69 -13.60
C GLY A 369 -34.76 7.56 -13.70
N ALA A 370 -34.56 8.39 -12.69
CA ALA A 370 -33.39 9.25 -12.58
C ALA A 370 -32.92 9.33 -11.14
N GLN A 371 -31.63 9.53 -10.93
CA GLN A 371 -31.05 9.83 -9.64
C GLN A 371 -30.38 11.18 -9.67
N ARG A 372 -30.53 11.92 -8.58
CA ARG A 372 -29.71 13.09 -8.26
C ARG A 372 -29.22 12.98 -6.83
N ASP A 373 -27.91 12.91 -6.66
CA ASP A 373 -27.23 12.62 -5.39
C ASP A 373 -27.87 11.38 -4.72
N ARG A 374 -28.37 11.48 -3.49
CA ARG A 374 -29.00 10.34 -2.78
C ARG A 374 -30.49 10.16 -3.09
N ARG A 375 -31.08 10.97 -3.97
CA ARG A 375 -32.50 10.90 -4.33
C ARG A 375 -32.72 10.12 -5.61
N VAL A 376 -33.53 9.08 -5.55
CA VAL A 376 -33.97 8.30 -6.71
C VAL A 376 -35.42 8.66 -7.05
N MET A 377 -35.64 9.10 -8.29
CA MET A 377 -36.93 9.44 -8.89
C MET A 377 -37.39 8.29 -9.76
N VAL A 378 -38.58 7.77 -9.47
CA VAL A 378 -39.09 6.54 -10.08
C VAL A 378 -40.21 6.83 -11.08
N SER A 379 -40.24 6.07 -12.18
CA SER A 379 -41.32 6.14 -13.17
C SER A 379 -42.59 5.37 -12.78
N THR A 380 -42.46 4.38 -11.90
CA THR A 380 -43.56 3.61 -11.32
C THR A 380 -43.65 3.94 -9.83
N PRO A 381 -44.53 4.86 -9.42
CA PRO A 381 -44.62 5.29 -8.03
C PRO A 381 -45.02 4.16 -7.09
N GLY A 382 -44.38 4.11 -5.93
CA GLY A 382 -44.79 3.28 -4.80
C GLY A 382 -45.85 3.95 -3.94
N GLY A 383 -46.17 3.36 -2.80
CA GLY A 383 -47.08 3.97 -1.85
C GLY A 383 -47.92 3.00 -1.03
N PHE A 384 -49.04 3.52 -0.57
CA PHE A 384 -50.13 2.75 0.02
C PHE A 384 -51.47 3.45 -0.20
N SER A 385 -52.56 2.69 -0.10
CA SER A 385 -53.92 3.20 -0.11
C SER A 385 -54.73 2.50 0.97
N THR A 386 -55.62 3.24 1.64
CA THR A 386 -56.50 2.73 2.69
C THR A 386 -57.85 3.43 2.65
N ASN A 387 -58.89 2.67 2.97
CA ASN A 387 -60.25 3.16 3.18
C ASN A 387 -60.70 3.03 4.64
N THR A 388 -59.81 2.58 5.53
CA THR A 388 -60.13 2.26 6.92
C THR A 388 -59.80 3.46 7.82
N PRO A 389 -60.81 4.11 8.42
CA PRO A 389 -60.60 5.21 9.37
C PRO A 389 -59.82 4.75 10.60
N GLN A 390 -58.95 5.63 11.11
CA GLN A 390 -58.14 5.40 12.30
C GLN A 390 -58.10 6.67 13.14
N SER A 391 -58.52 6.59 14.40
CA SER A 391 -58.53 7.73 15.33
C SER A 391 -57.14 8.04 15.91
N SER A 392 -56.27 7.03 15.98
CA SER A 392 -54.86 7.10 16.38
C SER A 392 -53.94 6.69 15.22
N PHE A 393 -52.67 7.09 15.30
CA PHE A 393 -51.66 6.68 14.32
C PHE A 393 -51.48 5.16 14.33
N THR A 394 -51.69 4.55 13.16
CA THR A 394 -51.62 3.09 12.96
C THR A 394 -50.60 2.79 11.88
N SER A 395 -49.78 1.76 12.08
CA SER A 395 -48.74 1.37 11.13
C SER A 395 -49.32 0.98 9.78
N ILE A 396 -48.65 1.35 8.71
CA ILE A 396 -48.96 0.95 7.34
C ILE A 396 -47.67 0.72 6.56
N ALA A 397 -47.66 -0.35 5.77
CA ALA A 397 -46.52 -0.67 4.92
C ALA A 397 -46.42 0.34 3.77
N LEU A 398 -45.23 0.91 3.59
CA LEU A 398 -44.89 1.75 2.46
C LEU A 398 -44.24 0.89 1.38
N THR A 399 -44.98 0.58 0.33
CA THR A 399 -44.50 -0.27 -0.77
C THR A 399 -43.84 0.55 -1.87
N GLY A 400 -43.04 -0.07 -2.73
CA GLY A 400 -42.41 0.61 -3.87
C GLY A 400 -41.33 1.64 -3.48
N VAL A 401 -40.79 1.53 -2.26
CA VAL A 401 -39.52 2.15 -1.83
C VAL A 401 -38.61 1.05 -1.27
N PRO A 402 -37.27 1.17 -1.35
CA PRO A 402 -36.36 0.17 -0.78
C PRO A 402 -36.32 0.23 0.75
N ALA A 403 -35.84 -0.84 1.39
CA ALA A 403 -35.59 -0.89 2.82
C ALA A 403 -34.57 0.18 3.30
N ASN A 404 -33.68 0.61 2.42
CA ASN A 404 -32.72 1.69 2.66
C ASN A 404 -33.34 3.09 2.61
N ALA A 405 -34.59 3.24 2.19
CA ALA A 405 -35.20 4.56 2.08
C ALA A 405 -35.32 5.22 3.47
N VAL A 406 -34.73 6.41 3.61
CA VAL A 406 -34.80 7.25 4.81
C VAL A 406 -35.80 8.38 4.67
N LYS A 407 -36.33 8.59 3.45
CA LYS A 407 -37.32 9.62 3.14
C LYS A 407 -38.10 9.24 1.90
N ALA A 408 -39.39 9.54 1.87
CA ALA A 408 -40.24 9.42 0.68
C ALA A 408 -40.84 10.78 0.32
N GLN A 409 -40.93 11.04 -0.99
CA GLN A 409 -41.57 12.22 -1.54
C GLN A 409 -42.56 11.85 -2.63
N GLY A 410 -43.69 12.56 -2.65
CA GLY A 410 -44.70 12.47 -3.69
C GLY A 410 -45.96 13.19 -3.27
N ASN A 411 -47.10 12.52 -3.32
CA ASN A 411 -48.41 13.13 -3.07
C ASN A 411 -49.17 12.40 -1.96
N LEU A 412 -49.75 13.18 -1.06
CA LEU A 412 -50.69 12.73 -0.04
C LEU A 412 -52.09 13.10 -0.48
N SER A 413 -52.94 12.11 -0.76
CA SER A 413 -54.27 12.31 -1.33
C SER A 413 -55.36 11.75 -0.44
N ALA A 414 -56.51 12.42 -0.38
CA ALA A 414 -57.68 11.94 0.36
C ALA A 414 -58.97 12.37 -0.33
N LEU A 415 -59.94 11.47 -0.44
CA LEU A 415 -61.28 11.71 -0.99
C LEU A 415 -62.37 11.02 -0.14
N SER A 416 -63.62 11.48 -0.26
CA SER A 416 -64.79 10.83 0.34
C SER A 416 -65.90 10.64 -0.70
N THR A 417 -66.68 9.56 -0.56
CA THR A 417 -67.88 9.32 -1.38
C THR A 417 -69.03 10.30 -1.07
N SER A 418 -69.02 10.96 0.10
CA SER A 418 -70.06 11.93 0.48
C SER A 418 -69.66 13.36 0.13
N ALA A 419 -70.60 14.15 -0.39
CA ALA A 419 -70.44 15.60 -0.51
C ALA A 419 -70.43 16.28 0.87
N ASN A 420 -69.81 17.46 0.95
CA ASN A 420 -69.70 18.29 2.16
C ASN A 420 -69.04 17.56 3.36
N ALA A 421 -68.21 16.55 3.08
CA ALA A 421 -67.45 15.86 4.10
C ALA A 421 -66.14 16.60 4.41
N THR A 422 -65.75 16.63 5.69
CA THR A 422 -64.39 16.96 6.11
C THR A 422 -63.54 15.69 6.05
N ILE A 423 -62.40 15.76 5.37
CA ILE A 423 -61.42 14.67 5.37
C ILE A 423 -60.06 15.21 5.81
N ILE A 424 -59.51 14.54 6.83
CA ILE A 424 -58.18 14.81 7.38
C ILE A 424 -57.42 13.50 7.23
N PHE A 425 -56.35 13.54 6.45
CA PHE A 425 -55.46 12.41 6.31
C PHE A 425 -54.06 12.85 6.69
N THR A 426 -53.50 12.18 7.71
CA THR A 426 -52.20 12.52 8.27
C THR A 426 -51.32 11.29 8.25
N VAL A 427 -50.06 11.48 7.83
CA VAL A 427 -49.00 10.48 7.93
C VAL A 427 -47.93 10.95 8.88
N ALA A 428 -47.25 10.04 9.55
CA ALA A 428 -46.19 10.29 10.52
C ALA A 428 -45.12 9.20 10.47
N THR A 429 -43.99 9.46 11.13
CA THR A 429 -42.84 8.55 11.15
C THR A 429 -42.98 7.44 12.21
N ASP A 430 -43.83 7.65 13.22
CA ASP A 430 -44.07 6.74 14.34
C ASP A 430 -45.53 6.77 14.84
N ALA A 431 -45.85 5.91 15.80
CA ALA A 431 -47.18 5.83 16.42
C ALA A 431 -47.55 7.03 17.31
N LEU A 432 -46.60 7.90 17.64
CA LEU A 432 -46.82 9.11 18.45
C LEU A 432 -47.18 10.33 17.60
N GLY A 433 -47.00 10.25 16.28
CA GLY A 433 -47.26 11.35 15.37
C GLY A 433 -46.04 12.26 15.16
N THR A 434 -44.84 11.79 15.46
CA THR A 434 -43.61 12.56 15.22
C THR A 434 -43.46 12.87 13.73
N GLY A 435 -43.07 14.11 13.41
CA GLY A 435 -42.84 14.54 12.02
C GLY A 435 -44.08 14.57 11.12
N GLN A 436 -45.29 14.54 11.69
CA GLN A 436 -46.53 14.38 10.94
C GLN A 436 -46.73 15.39 9.79
N LYS A 437 -47.32 14.90 8.68
CA LYS A 437 -47.73 15.67 7.51
C LYS A 437 -49.21 15.41 7.25
N SER A 438 -50.00 16.47 7.11
CA SER A 438 -51.45 16.37 6.94
C SER A 438 -51.89 16.95 5.61
N ASN A 439 -52.82 16.25 4.97
CA ASN A 439 -53.68 16.79 3.93
C ASN A 439 -55.07 16.97 4.53
N VAL A 440 -55.57 18.21 4.52
CA VAL A 440 -56.84 18.59 5.12
C VAL A 440 -57.72 19.22 4.06
N CYS A 441 -58.93 18.70 3.92
CA CYS A 441 -59.98 19.32 3.12
C CYS A 441 -61.26 19.41 3.96
N THR A 442 -61.75 20.63 4.14
CA THR A 442 -62.93 20.93 4.97
C THR A 442 -64.26 20.76 4.22
N THR A 443 -64.21 20.72 2.88
CA THR A 443 -65.37 20.49 2.02
C THR A 443 -64.95 19.75 0.75
N VAL A 444 -65.37 18.49 0.60
CA VAL A 444 -65.22 17.74 -0.68
C VAL A 444 -66.54 17.61 -1.43
N THR A 445 -66.47 17.61 -2.77
CA THR A 445 -67.57 17.14 -3.62
C THR A 445 -67.66 15.61 -3.52
N ALA A 446 -68.85 15.02 -3.66
CA ALA A 446 -69.01 13.57 -3.64
C ALA A 446 -68.07 12.88 -4.64
N SER A 447 -67.30 11.89 -4.18
CA SER A 447 -66.30 11.15 -4.97
C SER A 447 -65.16 12.01 -5.53
N ASN A 448 -64.92 13.18 -4.93
CA ASN A 448 -63.77 14.04 -5.23
C ASN A 448 -62.91 14.23 -3.97
N GLY A 449 -61.67 14.68 -4.15
CA GLY A 449 -60.71 14.80 -3.06
C GLY A 449 -59.73 15.96 -3.19
N ASN A 450 -58.72 15.93 -2.34
CA ASN A 450 -57.60 16.84 -2.36
C ASN A 450 -56.29 16.04 -2.44
N SER A 451 -55.26 16.62 -3.07
CA SER A 451 -53.90 16.09 -3.11
C SER A 451 -52.93 17.20 -2.78
N ALA A 452 -52.00 16.95 -1.87
CA ALA A 452 -50.92 17.87 -1.51
C ALA A 452 -49.56 17.18 -1.69
N PRO A 453 -48.50 17.90 -2.11
CA PRO A 453 -47.15 17.35 -2.10
C PRO A 453 -46.73 17.03 -0.67
N VAL A 454 -46.05 15.89 -0.49
CA VAL A 454 -45.54 15.44 0.81
C VAL A 454 -44.09 15.02 0.68
N GLU A 455 -43.31 15.37 1.70
CA GLU A 455 -41.99 14.83 1.97
C GLU A 455 -41.99 14.39 3.44
N ILE A 456 -41.66 13.12 3.68
CA ILE A 456 -41.70 12.53 5.02
C ILE A 456 -40.51 11.60 5.22
N ASP A 457 -39.88 11.72 6.39
CA ASP A 457 -38.78 10.85 6.79
C ASP A 457 -39.30 9.44 7.13
N ILE A 458 -38.45 8.44 6.96
CA ILE A 458 -38.73 7.03 7.24
C ILE A 458 -37.74 6.59 8.31
N ILE A 459 -38.25 6.28 9.50
CA ILE A 459 -37.42 5.82 10.63
C ILE A 459 -37.37 4.29 10.70
N THR A 460 -38.52 3.64 10.48
CA THR A 460 -38.60 2.19 10.37
C THR A 460 -38.67 1.82 8.89
N PRO A 461 -37.75 0.98 8.36
CA PRO A 461 -37.73 0.59 6.96
C PRO A 461 -39.12 0.23 6.42
N GLN A 462 -39.51 0.85 5.29
CA GLN A 462 -40.77 0.60 4.58
C GLN A 462 -42.03 0.70 5.45
N THR A 463 -42.01 1.49 6.53
CA THR A 463 -43.16 1.64 7.42
C THR A 463 -43.41 3.12 7.70
N LEU A 464 -44.67 3.53 7.56
CA LEU A 464 -45.18 4.82 8.03
C LEU A 464 -46.36 4.55 8.97
N TYR A 465 -46.84 5.61 9.60
CA TYR A 465 -48.05 5.57 10.42
C TYR A 465 -49.06 6.54 9.87
N TYR A 466 -50.33 6.14 9.79
CA TYR A 466 -51.39 6.99 9.29
C TYR A 466 -52.49 7.20 10.32
N ARG A 467 -53.15 8.35 10.23
CA ARG A 467 -54.34 8.71 11.00
C ARG A 467 -55.36 9.32 10.06
N MET A 468 -56.59 8.84 10.16
CA MET A 468 -57.72 9.33 9.39
C MET A 468 -58.97 9.30 10.29
N PRO A 469 -59.24 10.37 11.05
CA PRO A 469 -60.42 10.46 11.91
C PRO A 469 -61.69 10.27 11.08
N THR A 470 -62.70 9.60 11.64
CA THR A 470 -63.89 9.10 10.95
C THR A 470 -64.58 10.19 10.12
N PRO A 471 -64.49 10.16 8.78
CA PRO A 471 -65.14 11.15 7.93
C PRO A 471 -66.58 10.78 7.65
N VAL A 472 -67.36 11.74 7.14
CA VAL A 472 -68.71 11.46 6.59
C VAL A 472 -68.55 10.78 5.23
N GLY A 473 -69.21 9.64 5.03
CA GLY A 473 -69.06 8.81 3.81
C GLY A 473 -67.93 7.77 3.91
N THR A 474 -67.59 7.14 2.79
CA THR A 474 -66.47 6.18 2.71
C THR A 474 -65.22 6.92 2.24
N PRO A 475 -64.15 7.00 3.06
CA PRO A 475 -62.93 7.64 2.63
C PRO A 475 -62.05 6.75 1.75
N THR A 476 -61.22 7.36 0.93
CA THR A 476 -60.03 6.72 0.34
C THR A 476 -58.87 7.68 0.49
N ALA A 477 -57.83 7.22 1.19
CA ALA A 477 -56.62 7.98 1.46
C ALA A 477 -55.41 7.22 0.93
N SER A 478 -54.46 7.94 0.35
CA SER A 478 -53.26 7.33 -0.22
C SER A 478 -52.05 8.24 -0.09
N LEU A 479 -50.89 7.61 0.01
CA LEU A 479 -49.61 8.24 -0.25
C LEU A 479 -49.04 7.58 -1.50
N VAL A 480 -48.68 8.40 -2.49
CA VAL A 480 -48.01 7.95 -3.71
C VAL A 480 -46.59 8.51 -3.68
N ALA A 481 -45.59 7.65 -3.57
CA ALA A 481 -44.18 8.01 -3.51
C ALA A 481 -43.58 7.98 -4.93
N SER A 482 -43.28 9.16 -5.47
CA SER A 482 -42.64 9.33 -6.79
C SER A 482 -41.10 9.42 -6.70
N SER A 483 -40.55 9.56 -5.49
CA SER A 483 -39.12 9.47 -5.23
C SER A 483 -38.82 9.11 -3.78
N TYR A 484 -37.60 8.67 -3.52
CA TYR A 484 -37.08 8.42 -2.18
C TYR A 484 -35.61 8.83 -2.07
N GLU A 485 -35.16 9.08 -0.84
CA GLU A 485 -33.74 9.21 -0.48
C GLU A 485 -33.31 7.98 0.34
N PHE A 486 -32.04 7.57 0.23
CA PHE A 486 -31.47 6.38 0.89
C PHE A 486 -30.20 6.71 1.69
#